data_AF-A0A2V8HZK3-F1
#
_entry.id   AF-A0A2V8HZK3-F1
#
_cell.length_a   1.000
_cell.length_b   1.000
_cell.length_c   1.000
_cell.angle_alpha   90.00
_cell.angle_beta   90.00
_cell.angle_gamma   90.00
#
_symmetry.space_group_name_H-M   'P 1'
#
loop_
_entity.id
_entity.type
_entity.pdbx_description
1 polymer ?
#
loop_
_entity_poly.entity_id
_entity_poly.type
_entity_poly.pdbx_seq_one_letter_code
_entity_poly.pdbx_strand_id
1 'polypeptide(L)' 'MWSPKQNANGARNQFYENMREVSPGDVVFSFCDTRIKAVGVVTGGAQTGPKPDFGAAGSN' A
#
# COMPACT_ATOMS: atom_id res chain seq x y z
N MET A 1 -1.82 1.77 -5.34
CA MET A 1 -1.16 1.21 -4.14
C MET A 1 -1.61 -0.23 -3.93
N TRP A 2 -0.84 -1.07 -3.26
CA TRP A 2 -1.23 -2.45 -2.93
C TRP A 2 -0.58 -2.89 -1.61
N SER A 3 -1.29 -3.67 -0.80
CA SER A 3 -0.74 -4.36 0.36
C SER A 3 -1.42 -5.72 0.54
N PRO A 4 -0.78 -6.68 1.24
CA PRO A 4 -1.49 -7.83 1.80
C PRO A 4 -2.60 -7.36 2.76
N LYS A 5 -3.54 -8.24 3.07
CA LYS A 5 -4.56 -7.96 4.11
C LYS A 5 -4.04 -8.20 5.52
N GLN A 6 -3.08 -9.11 5.67
CA GLN A 6 -2.49 -9.54 6.94
C GLN A 6 -1.02 -9.91 6.72
N ASN A 7 -0.26 -10.02 7.80
CA ASN A 7 1.10 -10.55 7.76
C ASN A 7 1.10 -12.04 7.38
N ALA A 8 2.26 -12.58 7.00
CA ALA A 8 2.41 -14.00 6.63
C ALA A 8 2.00 -14.96 7.76
N ASN A 9 2.14 -14.54 9.01
CA ASN A 9 1.71 -15.30 10.19
C ASN A 9 0.23 -15.04 10.58
N GLY A 10 -0.55 -14.33 9.75
CA GLY A 10 -1.94 -13.99 10.00
C GLY A 10 -2.16 -12.83 10.99
N ALA A 11 -1.10 -12.26 11.56
CA ALA A 11 -1.24 -11.14 12.48
C ALA A 11 -1.76 -9.88 11.77
N ARG A 12 -2.57 -9.10 12.49
CA ARG A 12 -3.02 -7.77 12.05
C ARG A 12 -1.82 -6.85 11.88
N ASN A 13 -1.83 -6.05 10.82
CA ASN A 13 -0.83 -5.03 10.58
C ASN A 13 -1.53 -3.69 10.34
N GLN A 14 -1.27 -2.71 11.21
CA GLN A 14 -1.91 -1.39 11.11
C GLN A 14 -1.64 -0.71 9.76
N PHE A 15 -0.45 -0.90 9.17
CA PHE A 15 -0.14 -0.33 7.86
C PHE A 15 -1.04 -0.87 6.75
N TYR A 16 -1.45 -2.14 6.84
CA TYR A 16 -2.37 -2.75 5.87
C TYR A 16 -3.81 -2.33 6.15
N GLU A 17 -4.18 -2.11 7.41
CA GLU A 17 -5.50 -1.59 7.77
C GLU A 17 -5.68 -0.14 7.32
N ASN A 18 -4.64 0.69 7.35
CA ASN A 18 -4.69 2.06 6.84
C ASN A 18 -5.14 2.12 5.36
N MET A 19 -4.86 1.08 4.56
CA MET A 19 -5.36 1.01 3.18
C MET A 19 -6.90 0.99 3.11
N ARG A 20 -7.60 0.57 4.16
CA ARG A 20 -9.07 0.60 4.23
C ARG A 20 -9.63 1.96 4.66
N GLU A 21 -8.79 2.80 5.25
CA GLU A 21 -9.19 4.11 5.78
C GLU A 21 -9.04 5.24 4.74
N VAL A 22 -8.29 5.00 3.65
CA VAL A 22 -8.10 6.00 2.59
C VAL A 22 -9.39 6.28 1.82
N SER A 23 -9.60 7.55 1.48
CA SER A 23 -10.74 8.06 0.72
C SER A 23 -10.28 8.84 -0.52
N PRO A 24 -11.11 8.92 -1.58
CA PRO A 24 -10.82 9.78 -2.72
C PRO A 24 -10.53 11.22 -2.29
N GLY A 25 -9.44 11.80 -2.79
CA GLY A 25 -8.97 13.14 -2.42
C GLY A 25 -7.83 13.15 -1.38
N ASP A 26 -7.60 12.06 -0.67
CA ASP A 26 -6.47 11.95 0.26
C ASP A 26 -5.13 12.06 -0.46
N VAL A 27 -4.17 12.74 0.18
CA VAL A 27 -2.80 12.92 -0.35
C VAL A 27 -1.91 11.77 0.10
N VAL A 28 -1.17 11.19 -0.85
CA VAL A 28 -0.23 10.09 -0.60
C VAL A 28 1.19 10.53 -0.97
N PHE A 29 2.11 10.40 -0.03
CA PHE A 29 3.54 10.63 -0.26
C PHE A 29 4.25 9.30 -0.54
N SER A 30 4.79 9.15 -1.75
CA SER A 30 5.54 7.95 -2.15
C SER A 30 7.00 8.08 -1.72
N PHE A 31 7.38 7.35 -0.66
CA PHE A 31 8.72 7.38 -0.08
C PHE A 31 9.56 6.16 -0.47
N CYS A 32 10.78 6.40 -0.97
CA CYS A 32 11.75 5.39 -1.39
C CYS A 32 13.17 6.00 -1.42
N ASP A 33 14.20 5.24 -1.08
CA ASP A 33 15.61 5.68 -1.02
C ASP A 33 15.78 7.00 -0.25
N THR A 34 15.19 7.01 0.95
CA THR A 34 15.19 8.14 1.89
C THR A 34 14.62 9.44 1.33
N ARG A 35 13.78 9.39 0.29
CA ARG A 35 13.23 10.56 -0.40
C ARG A 35 11.75 10.37 -0.73
N ILE A 36 11.01 11.49 -0.80
CA ILE A 36 9.69 11.53 -1.41
C ILE A 36 9.88 11.67 -2.92
N LYS A 37 9.56 10.62 -3.67
CA LYS A 37 9.75 10.59 -5.13
C LYS A 37 8.50 10.99 -5.91
N ALA A 38 7.33 10.91 -5.29
CA ALA A 38 6.07 11.33 -5.88
C ALA A 38 5.05 11.75 -4.81
N VAL A 39 4.13 12.62 -5.20
CA VAL A 39 2.94 12.99 -4.44
C VAL A 39 1.73 12.64 -5.29
N GLY A 40 0.87 11.77 -4.78
CA GLY A 40 -0.33 11.29 -5.46
C GLY A 40 -1.61 11.67 -4.72
N VAL A 41 -2.73 11.55 -5.41
CA VAL A 41 -4.06 11.72 -4.84
C VAL A 41 -4.82 10.40 -4.99
N VAL A 42 -5.46 9.94 -3.92
CA VAL A 42 -6.30 8.74 -3.95
C VAL A 42 -7.52 9.00 -4.82
N THR A 43 -7.84 8.06 -5.72
CA THR A 43 -8.97 8.18 -6.66
C THR A 43 -10.14 7.25 -6.33
N GLY A 44 -9.96 6.32 -5.39
CA GLY A 44 -10.94 5.30 -5.02
C GLY A 44 -10.59 4.63 -3.70
N GLY A 45 -11.59 4.04 -3.04
CA GLY A 45 -11.38 3.23 -1.82
C GLY A 45 -10.69 1.90 -2.14
N ALA A 46 -10.19 1.22 -1.09
CA ALA A 46 -9.52 -0.07 -1.27
C ALA A 46 -10.44 -1.16 -1.83
N GLN A 47 -9.89 -1.95 -2.75
CA GLN A 47 -10.56 -3.10 -3.36
C GLN A 47 -9.70 -4.36 -3.19
N THR A 48 -10.33 -5.53 -3.15
CA THR A 48 -9.60 -6.80 -3.11
C THR A 48 -9.05 -7.12 -4.50
N GLY A 49 -7.76 -7.40 -4.59
CA GLY A 49 -7.10 -7.83 -5.83
C GLY A 49 -5.94 -8.79 -5.55
N PRO A 50 -5.52 -9.58 -6.56
CA PRO A 50 -4.38 -10.49 -6.44
C PRO A 50 -3.09 -9.72 -6.18
N LYS A 51 -2.07 -10.41 -5.63
CA LYS A 51 -0.72 -9.84 -5.49
C LYS A 51 -0.16 -9.53 -6.89
N PRO A 52 0.23 -8.28 -7.19
CA PRO A 52 0.91 -7.95 -8.43
C PRO A 52 2.25 -8.68 -8.55
N ASP A 53 2.70 -8.90 -9.78
CA ASP A 53 4.08 -9.32 -10.02
C ASP A 53 5.01 -8.14 -9.77
N PHE A 54 5.78 -8.22 -8.68
CA PHE A 54 6.74 -7.19 -8.30
C PHE A 54 8.16 -7.50 -8.82
N GLY A 55 8.35 -8.57 -9.60
CA GLY A 55 9.67 -9.03 -10.00
C GLY A 55 10.57 -9.28 -8.79
N ALA A 56 11.76 -8.67 -8.79
CA ALA A 56 12.73 -8.79 -7.69
C ALA A 56 12.40 -7.92 -6.46
N ALA A 57 11.40 -7.04 -6.53
CA ALA A 57 11.05 -6.18 -5.39
C ALA A 57 10.31 -6.98 -4.30
N GLY A 58 10.81 -6.89 -3.06
CA GLY A 58 10.23 -7.59 -1.91
C GLY A 58 10.71 -9.03 -1.74
N SER A 59 11.72 -9.47 -2.49
CA SER A 59 12.53 -10.65 -2.16
C SER A 59 13.40 -10.34 -0.95
N ASN A 60 12.96 -10.72 0.24
CA ASN A 60 13.77 -10.74 1.47
C ASN A 60 14.24 -12.16 1.74
#